data_AF-A0A3S1WQU9-F1
#
_entry.id   AF-A0A3S1WQU9-F1
#
_cell.length_a   1.000
_cell.length_b   1.000
_cell.length_c   1.000
_cell.angle_alpha   90.00
_cell.angle_beta   90.00
_cell.angle_gamma   90.00
#
_symmetry.space_group_name_H-M   'P 1'
#
loop_
_entity.id
_entity.type
_entity.pdbx_description
1 polymer ?
#
loop_
_entity_poly.entity_id
_entity_poly.type
_entity_poly.pdbx_seq_one_letter_code
_entity_poly.pdbx_strand_id
1 'polypeptide(L)'
;MPEITRRTLLAFTAVASAIEPTFAEEEGASPELRVLIGAHEASYVELHRIVHQAGSSSHERKRADRIEQEALLAICSYPAISRGDRQAKADYLLTAEARGELDLEEHMQAILHSMKR
;
A
#
# COMPACT_ATOMS: atom_id res chain seq x y z
N MET A 1 24.80 9.59 -45.02
CA MET A 1 24.82 9.79 -43.55
C MET A 1 24.06 8.62 -42.95
N PRO A 2 24.67 7.70 -42.18
CA PRO A 2 23.95 6.56 -41.65
C PRO A 2 23.09 6.98 -40.45
N GLU A 3 21.82 6.58 -40.45
CA GLU A 3 20.83 6.90 -39.43
C GLU A 3 21.06 6.07 -38.16
N ILE A 4 21.34 6.75 -37.05
CA ILE A 4 21.55 6.11 -35.75
C ILE A 4 20.17 5.74 -35.19
N THR A 5 19.80 4.47 -35.27
CA THR A 5 18.53 3.96 -34.70
C THR A 5 18.66 3.72 -33.20
N ARG A 6 17.56 3.94 -32.44
CA ARG A 6 17.43 3.87 -30.95
C ARG A 6 18.02 2.61 -30.27
N ARG A 7 18.29 1.53 -31.00
CA ARG A 7 18.90 0.29 -30.47
C ARG A 7 20.39 0.40 -30.17
N THR A 8 21.08 1.43 -30.67
CA THR A 8 22.55 1.57 -30.53
C THR A 8 22.97 2.28 -29.22
N LEU A 9 22.03 2.78 -28.42
CA LEU A 9 22.34 3.66 -27.27
C LEU A 9 22.40 2.97 -25.89
N LEU A 10 22.19 1.65 -25.79
CA LEU A 10 22.15 0.95 -24.49
C LEU A 10 23.26 -0.10 -24.35
N ALA A 11 24.50 0.31 -24.60
CA ALA A 11 25.70 -0.44 -24.23
C ALA A 11 26.58 0.43 -23.32
N PHE A 12 26.06 0.79 -22.14
CA PHE A 12 26.87 1.29 -21.03
C PHE A 12 26.59 0.41 -19.82
N THR A 13 27.36 -0.66 -19.69
CA THR A 13 27.47 -1.42 -18.45
C THR A 13 28.36 -0.63 -17.48
N ALA A 14 27.74 0.16 -16.62
CA ALA A 14 28.41 0.73 -15.46
C ALA A 14 28.44 -0.33 -14.35
N VAL A 15 29.63 -0.83 -14.00
CA VAL A 15 29.82 -1.64 -12.80
C VAL A 15 29.81 -0.69 -11.60
N ALA A 16 28.70 -0.67 -10.86
CA ALA A 16 28.63 -0.01 -9.57
C ALA A 16 29.28 -0.91 -8.51
N SER A 17 30.41 -0.46 -7.97
CA SER A 17 31.00 -1.05 -6.76
C SER A 17 30.05 -0.81 -5.58
N ALA A 18 29.45 -1.88 -5.04
CA ALA A 18 28.64 -1.81 -3.84
C ALA A 18 29.56 -1.54 -2.63
N ILE A 19 29.62 -0.28 -2.20
CA ILE A 19 29.98 0.05 -0.81
C ILE A 19 28.71 -0.24 -0.03
N GLU A 20 28.68 -1.36 0.67
CA GLU A 20 27.58 -1.72 1.57
C GLU A 20 27.59 -0.72 2.73
N PRO A 21 26.65 0.23 2.79
CA PRO A 21 26.53 1.08 3.97
C PRO A 21 26.08 0.13 5.08
N THR A 22 26.76 0.15 6.22
CA THR A 22 26.23 -0.45 7.44
C THR A 22 24.96 0.32 7.78
N PHE A 23 23.82 -0.16 7.27
CA PHE A 23 22.52 0.40 7.59
C PHE A 23 22.36 0.22 9.10
N ALA A 24 22.37 1.34 9.83
CA ALA A 24 21.71 1.39 11.12
C ALA A 24 20.35 0.70 10.96
N GLU A 25 20.00 -0.20 11.89
CA GLU A 25 18.81 -1.04 11.83
C GLU A 25 17.67 -0.29 11.14
N GLU A 26 17.21 -0.83 10.00
CA GLU A 26 16.20 -0.20 9.17
C GLU A 26 15.00 0.12 10.09
N GLU A 27 14.80 1.40 10.39
CA GLU A 27 13.73 1.88 11.26
C GLU A 27 12.42 1.40 10.65
N GLY A 28 11.89 0.29 11.14
CA GLY A 28 10.68 -0.33 10.61
C GLY A 28 9.47 0.59 10.80
N ALA A 29 8.32 0.20 10.24
CA ALA A 29 7.08 0.94 10.41
C ALA A 29 6.82 1.29 11.88
N SER A 30 6.29 2.48 12.13
CA SER A 30 5.83 2.90 13.45
C SER A 30 4.80 1.90 14.01
N PRO A 31 4.72 1.75 15.35
CA PRO A 31 3.69 0.92 15.97
C PRO A 31 2.28 1.31 15.54
N GLU A 32 2.03 2.60 15.32
CA GLU A 32 0.75 3.13 14.89
C GLU A 32 0.37 2.65 13.49
N LEU A 33 1.27 2.77 12.50
CA LEU A 33 1.00 2.26 11.15
C LEU A 33 0.80 0.74 11.14
N ARG A 34 1.58 -0.01 11.94
CA ARG A 34 1.39 -1.47 12.06
C ARG A 34 0.02 -1.83 12.62
N VAL A 35 -0.49 -1.08 13.60
CA VAL A 35 -1.83 -1.28 14.15
C VAL A 35 -2.91 -1.02 13.10
N LEU A 36 -2.77 0.06 12.31
CA LEU A 36 -3.72 0.36 11.23
C LEU A 36 -3.74 -0.73 10.16
N ILE A 37 -2.56 -1.19 9.74
CA ILE A 37 -2.40 -2.32 8.80
C ILE A 37 -3.09 -3.58 9.36
N GLY A 38 -2.80 -3.95 10.61
CA GLY A 38 -3.42 -5.13 11.22
C GLY A 38 -4.94 -5.00 11.37
N ALA A 39 -5.45 -3.79 11.64
CA ALA A 39 -6.88 -3.53 11.72
C ALA A 39 -7.57 -3.75 10.36
N HIS A 40 -6.96 -3.27 9.27
CA HIS A 40 -7.46 -3.50 7.91
C HIS A 40 -7.39 -4.99 7.51
N GLU A 41 -6.30 -5.70 7.82
CA GLU A 41 -6.21 -7.13 7.54
C GLU A 41 -7.31 -7.92 8.26
N ALA A 42 -7.58 -7.58 9.53
CA ALA A 42 -8.62 -8.23 10.30
C ALA A 42 -10.03 -7.95 9.75
N SER A 43 -10.32 -6.69 9.38
CA SER A 43 -11.62 -6.33 8.79
C SER A 43 -11.81 -6.94 7.39
N TYR A 44 -10.76 -7.02 6.58
CA TYR A 44 -10.76 -7.69 5.28
C TYR A 44 -11.11 -9.18 5.41
N VAL A 45 -10.45 -9.90 6.33
CA VAL A 45 -10.75 -11.31 6.59
C VAL A 45 -12.20 -11.49 7.06
N GLU A 46 -12.68 -10.61 7.94
CA GLU A 46 -14.05 -10.69 8.46
C GLU A 46 -15.10 -10.36 7.37
N LEU A 47 -14.86 -9.36 6.54
CA LEU A 47 -15.70 -9.05 5.38
C LEU A 47 -15.81 -10.26 4.45
N HIS A 48 -14.68 -10.84 4.07
CA HIS A 48 -14.64 -12.02 3.22
C HIS A 48 -15.41 -13.19 3.86
N ARG A 49 -15.24 -13.41 5.17
CA ARG A 49 -15.99 -14.43 5.92
C ARG A 49 -17.49 -14.20 5.84
N ILE A 50 -17.96 -12.97 6.09
CA ILE A 50 -19.39 -12.61 6.10
C ILE A 50 -20.01 -12.71 4.70
N VAL A 51 -19.30 -12.25 3.66
CA VAL A 51 -19.78 -12.30 2.27
C VAL A 51 -20.01 -13.75 1.82
N HIS A 52 -19.13 -14.66 2.22
CA HIS A 52 -19.23 -16.08 1.89
C HIS A 52 -20.08 -16.91 2.88
N GLN A 53 -20.53 -16.31 3.99
CA GLN A 53 -21.39 -17.00 4.95
C GLN A 53 -22.82 -17.17 4.41
N ALA A 54 -23.27 -18.42 4.36
CA ALA A 54 -24.66 -18.75 4.03
C ALA A 54 -25.61 -18.11 5.06
N GLY A 55 -26.67 -17.46 4.56
CA GLY A 55 -27.66 -16.78 5.41
C GLY A 55 -27.24 -15.41 5.94
N SER A 56 -26.04 -14.91 5.60
CA SER A 56 -25.67 -13.54 5.93
C SER A 56 -26.63 -12.54 5.29
N SER A 57 -27.13 -11.62 6.10
CA SER A 57 -28.04 -10.57 5.68
C SER A 57 -27.31 -9.49 4.86
N SER A 58 -28.06 -8.82 3.99
CA SER A 58 -27.55 -7.64 3.28
C SER A 58 -27.03 -6.56 4.24
N HIS A 59 -27.63 -6.46 5.42
CA HIS A 59 -27.25 -5.49 6.44
C HIS A 59 -25.88 -5.80 7.06
N GLU A 60 -25.61 -7.06 7.40
CA GLU A 60 -24.31 -7.49 7.93
C GLU A 60 -23.20 -7.27 6.91
N ARG A 61 -23.43 -7.64 5.64
CA ARG A 61 -22.46 -7.41 4.56
C ARG A 61 -22.12 -5.93 4.41
N LYS A 62 -23.12 -5.04 4.37
CA LYS A 62 -22.92 -3.59 4.27
C LYS A 62 -22.19 -3.01 5.49
N ARG A 63 -22.37 -3.59 6.68
CA ARG A 63 -21.64 -3.16 7.88
C ARG A 63 -20.18 -3.58 7.80
N ALA A 64 -19.92 -4.83 7.43
CA ALA A 64 -18.56 -5.35 7.29
C ALA A 64 -17.78 -4.59 6.22
N ASP A 65 -18.42 -4.33 5.07
CA ASP A 65 -17.88 -3.56 3.95
C ASP A 65 -17.46 -2.16 4.39
N ARG A 66 -18.34 -1.45 5.11
CA ARG A 66 -18.01 -0.13 5.65
C ARG A 66 -16.83 -0.16 6.62
N ILE A 67 -16.79 -1.14 7.53
CA ILE A 67 -15.72 -1.25 8.54
C ILE A 67 -14.37 -1.49 7.86
N GLU A 68 -14.35 -2.33 6.83
CA GLU A 68 -13.16 -2.61 6.04
C GLU A 68 -12.68 -1.35 5.29
N GLN A 69 -13.59 -0.66 4.59
CA GLN A 69 -13.27 0.58 3.87
C GLN A 69 -12.78 1.70 4.81
N GLU A 70 -13.40 1.86 5.98
CA GLU A 70 -12.95 2.85 6.99
C GLU A 70 -11.53 2.53 7.49
N ALA A 71 -11.18 1.25 7.64
CA ALA A 71 -9.82 0.84 8.00
C ALA A 71 -8.81 1.10 6.88
N LEU A 72 -9.18 0.85 5.62
CA LEU A 72 -8.33 1.14 4.46
C LEU A 72 -8.08 2.64 4.31
N LEU A 73 -9.13 3.46 4.48
CA LEU A 73 -9.04 4.91 4.47
C LEU A 73 -8.10 5.47 5.53
N ALA A 74 -8.06 4.84 6.72
CA ALA A 74 -7.14 5.24 7.78
C ALA A 74 -5.68 5.04 7.35
N ILE A 75 -5.36 3.92 6.68
CA ILE A 75 -4.02 3.68 6.12
C ILE A 75 -3.72 4.67 4.99
N CYS A 76 -4.68 4.85 4.06
CA CYS A 76 -4.54 5.80 2.95
C CYS A 76 -4.23 7.22 3.45
N SER A 77 -4.87 7.64 4.54
CA SER A 77 -4.71 8.96 5.14
C SER A 77 -3.48 9.11 6.04
N TYR A 78 -2.80 8.01 6.40
CA TYR A 78 -1.69 8.02 7.36
C TYR A 78 -0.50 8.86 6.87
N PRO A 79 -0.04 9.89 7.62
CA PRO A 79 1.09 10.71 7.22
C PRO A 79 2.42 9.99 7.50
N ALA A 80 2.93 9.28 6.50
CA ALA A 80 4.18 8.53 6.61
C ALA A 80 5.41 9.46 6.53
N ILE A 81 5.93 9.87 7.69
CA ILE A 81 7.09 10.78 7.80
C ILE A 81 8.42 10.01 7.68
N SER A 82 8.53 8.88 8.38
CA SER A 82 9.76 8.08 8.42
C SER A 82 9.97 7.31 7.11
N ARG A 83 11.21 6.88 6.84
CA ARG A 83 11.48 6.00 5.70
C ARG A 83 10.77 4.65 5.86
N GLY A 84 10.76 4.09 7.06
CA GLY A 84 10.07 2.83 7.38
C GLY A 84 8.58 2.89 7.14
N ASP A 85 7.93 3.96 7.61
CA ASP A 85 6.49 4.15 7.39
C ASP A 85 6.17 4.31 5.91
N ARG A 86 6.98 5.06 5.16
CA ARG A 86 6.77 5.24 3.71
C ARG A 86 6.87 3.92 2.96
N GLN A 87 7.89 3.12 3.28
CA GLN A 87 8.09 1.82 2.66
C GLN A 87 6.93 0.88 3.01
N ALA A 88 6.62 0.71 4.30
CA ALA A 88 5.56 -0.19 4.73
C ALA A 88 4.18 0.23 4.22
N LYS A 89 3.87 1.54 4.22
CA LYS A 89 2.63 2.05 3.64
C LYS A 89 2.56 1.77 2.14
N ALA A 90 3.64 2.01 1.40
CA ALA A 90 3.67 1.76 -0.04
C ALA A 90 3.48 0.26 -0.36
N ASP A 91 4.21 -0.61 0.32
CA ASP A 91 4.12 -2.07 0.12
C ASP A 91 2.71 -2.59 0.44
N TYR A 92 2.09 -2.05 1.50
CA TYR A 92 0.73 -2.42 1.86
C TYR A 92 -0.29 -1.92 0.84
N LEU A 93 -0.20 -0.67 0.40
CA LEU A 93 -1.12 -0.12 -0.62
C LEU A 93 -1.00 -0.85 -1.96
N LEU A 94 0.21 -1.28 -2.35
CA LEU A 94 0.40 -2.13 -3.54
C LEU A 94 -0.27 -3.50 -3.37
N THR A 95 -0.26 -4.05 -2.15
CA THR A 95 -0.96 -5.30 -1.84
C THR A 95 -2.48 -5.12 -1.92
N ALA A 96 -3.00 -4.00 -1.41
CA ALA A 96 -4.42 -3.67 -1.48
C ALA A 96 -4.88 -3.43 -2.93
N GLU A 97 -4.08 -2.74 -3.74
CA GLU A 97 -4.32 -2.57 -5.17
C GLU A 97 -4.36 -3.90 -5.92
N ALA A 98 -3.44 -4.83 -5.63
CA ALA A 98 -3.41 -6.14 -6.25
C ALA A 98 -4.68 -6.98 -5.96
N ARG A 99 -5.39 -6.67 -4.87
CA ARG A 99 -6.69 -7.27 -4.51
C ARG A 99 -7.87 -6.46 -5.06
N GLY A 100 -7.64 -5.28 -5.61
CA GLY A 100 -8.67 -4.39 -6.16
C GLY A 100 -9.41 -3.56 -5.10
N GLU A 101 -8.83 -3.34 -3.93
CA GLU A 101 -9.47 -2.64 -2.79
C GLU A 101 -9.41 -1.10 -2.91
N LEU A 102 -8.55 -0.54 -3.78
CA LEU A 102 -8.41 0.90 -3.99
C LEU A 102 -9.32 1.42 -5.13
N ASP A 103 -10.58 0.98 -5.14
CA ASP A 103 -11.55 1.27 -6.20
C ASP A 103 -12.32 2.59 -6.01
N LEU A 104 -12.31 3.15 -4.79
CA LEU A 104 -12.96 4.41 -4.45
C LEU A 104 -12.06 5.64 -4.68
N GLU A 105 -12.66 6.74 -5.15
CA GLU A 105 -11.96 8.02 -5.36
C GLU A 105 -11.39 8.55 -4.03
N GLU A 106 -12.10 8.33 -2.93
CA GLU A 106 -11.71 8.71 -1.57
C GLU A 106 -10.37 8.10 -1.16
N HIS A 107 -10.07 6.86 -1.55
CA HIS A 107 -8.78 6.22 -1.27
C HIS A 107 -7.63 6.97 -1.95
N MET A 108 -7.79 7.27 -3.24
CA MET A 108 -6.79 8.02 -4.00
C MET A 108 -6.61 9.44 -3.48
N GLN A 109 -7.71 10.13 -3.16
CA GLN A 109 -7.65 11.45 -2.54
C GLN A 109 -6.91 11.40 -1.20
N ALA A 110 -7.23 10.44 -0.32
CA ALA A 110 -6.57 10.29 0.97
C ALA A 110 -5.06 10.05 0.83
N ILE A 111 -4.65 9.18 -0.09
CA ILE A 111 -3.23 8.94 -0.39
C ILE A 111 -2.55 10.24 -0.82
N LEU A 112 -3.10 10.94 -1.82
CA LEU A 112 -2.51 12.17 -2.35
C LEU A 112 -2.43 13.29 -1.29
N HIS A 113 -3.43 13.40 -0.41
CA HIS A 113 -3.39 14.37 0.68
C HIS A 113 -2.36 13.99 1.75
N SER A 114 -2.19 12.70 2.05
CA SER A 114 -1.21 12.23 3.02
C SER A 114 0.24 12.50 2.59
N MET A 115 0.50 12.59 1.28
CA MET A 115 1.82 12.88 0.72
C MET A 115 2.18 14.37 0.69
N LYS A 116 1.18 15.26 0.80
CA LYS A 116 1.38 16.72 0.80
C LYS A 116 1.76 17.28 2.17
N ARG A 117 1.69 16.45 3.22
CA ARG A 117 1.97 16.85 4.60
C ARG A 117 3.43 16.68 4.98
#